data_AF-A0A2M8Q7E9-F1
#
_entry.id   AF-A0A2M8Q7E9-F1
#
_cell.length_a   1.000
_cell.length_b   1.000
_cell.length_c   1.000
_cell.angle_alpha   90.00
_cell.angle_beta   90.00
_cell.angle_gamma   90.00
#
_symmetry.space_group_name_H-M   'P 1'
#
loop_
_entity.id
_entity.type
_entity.pdbx_description
1 polymer ?
#
loop_
_entity_poly.entity_id
_entity_poly.type
_entity_poly.pdbx_seq_one_letter_code
_entity_poly.pdbx_strand_id
1 'polypeptide(L)'
;YVSRRTDRRTLEIFEMVYCGQLNKMWVEKLQMAGVNAVGLSGLDGRIFEGVRKDTLRVRIDGKRMVLRDDWTGTVERINTHLLRLLLDAGYFPVLTPPGASDKGEAINVDGDRAAAMAAAAFQAEALVILSNVPGLLRNFPDESTLIREIPK
;
A
#
# COMPACT_ATOMS: atom_id res chain seq x y z
N TYR A 1 -15.15 -9.62 5.04
CA TYR A 1 -14.29 -8.64 4.37
C TYR A 1 -14.49 -8.78 2.86
N VAL A 2 -14.72 -7.68 2.14
CA VAL A 2 -14.89 -7.70 0.68
C VAL A 2 -13.64 -7.06 0.08
N SER A 3 -12.77 -7.84 -0.56
CA SER A 3 -11.68 -7.28 -1.35
C SER A 3 -12.26 -6.64 -2.61
N ARG A 4 -11.77 -5.45 -2.99
CA ARG A 4 -12.12 -4.81 -4.27
C ARG A 4 -11.65 -5.72 -5.41
N ARG A 5 -12.58 -6.20 -6.24
CA ARG A 5 -12.22 -6.78 -7.54
C ARG A 5 -11.56 -5.68 -8.37
N THR A 6 -10.35 -5.93 -8.80
CA THR A 6 -9.52 -4.99 -9.55
C THR A 6 -9.33 -5.56 -10.94
N ASP A 7 -10.29 -5.33 -11.84
CA ASP A 7 -10.05 -5.54 -13.27
C ASP A 7 -9.10 -4.46 -13.82
N ARG A 8 -8.69 -4.60 -15.10
CA ARG A 8 -7.72 -3.67 -15.70
C ARG A 8 -8.21 -2.22 -15.66
N ARG A 9 -9.50 -1.99 -15.92
CA ARG A 9 -10.07 -0.64 -15.91
C ARG A 9 -10.10 -0.05 -14.50
N THR A 10 -10.42 -0.88 -13.51
CA THR A 10 -10.39 -0.50 -12.10
C THR A 10 -8.97 -0.17 -11.66
N LEU A 11 -7.97 -0.90 -12.14
CA LEU A 11 -6.56 -0.61 -11.87
C LEU A 11 -6.12 0.73 -12.47
N GLU A 12 -6.53 1.06 -13.69
CA GLU A 12 -6.24 2.38 -14.29
C GLU A 12 -6.85 3.52 -13.47
N ILE A 13 -8.09 3.35 -12.99
CA ILE A 13 -8.73 4.35 -12.10
C ILE A 13 -7.98 4.44 -10.77
N PHE A 14 -7.55 3.30 -10.24
CA PHE A 14 -6.74 3.23 -9.03
C PHE A 14 -5.44 4.01 -9.21
N GLU A 15 -4.72 3.83 -10.32
CA GLU A 15 -3.50 4.57 -10.67
C GLU A 15 -3.77 6.09 -10.78
N MET A 16 -4.81 6.49 -11.51
CA MET A 16 -5.16 7.91 -11.66
C MET A 16 -5.39 8.61 -10.32
N VAL A 17 -6.08 7.93 -9.38
CA VAL A 17 -6.38 8.50 -8.06
C VAL A 17 -5.20 8.40 -7.11
N TYR A 18 -4.60 7.22 -6.94
CA TYR A 18 -3.55 7.00 -5.96
C TYR A 18 -2.20 7.57 -6.39
N CYS A 19 -1.76 7.32 -7.63
CA CYS A 19 -0.47 7.78 -8.15
C CYS A 19 -0.53 9.22 -8.67
N GLY A 20 -1.68 9.63 -9.18
CA GLY A 20 -1.94 11.01 -9.60
C GLY A 20 -2.40 11.86 -8.43
N GLN A 21 -3.71 11.94 -8.23
CA GLN A 21 -4.33 12.94 -7.36
C GLN A 21 -3.80 12.91 -5.91
N LEU A 22 -3.83 11.75 -5.24
CA LEU A 22 -3.49 11.65 -3.82
C LEU A 22 -1.98 11.75 -3.56
N ASN A 23 -1.16 11.06 -4.36
CA ASN A 23 0.29 11.13 -4.21
C ASN A 23 0.81 12.56 -4.43
N LYS A 24 0.33 13.25 -5.48
CA LYS A 24 0.78 14.61 -5.77
C LYS A 24 0.21 15.64 -4.80
N MET A 25 -1.01 15.45 -4.29
CA MET A 25 -1.53 16.27 -3.18
C MET A 25 -0.61 16.22 -1.95
N TRP A 26 -0.13 15.03 -1.55
CA TRP A 26 0.79 14.92 -0.41
C TRP A 26 2.17 15.51 -0.69
N VAL A 27 2.71 15.29 -1.89
CA VAL A 27 3.98 15.91 -2.30
C VAL A 27 3.88 17.42 -2.28
N GLU A 28 2.83 18.02 -2.86
CA GLU A 28 2.59 19.47 -2.83
C GLU A 28 2.55 20.00 -1.40
N LYS A 29 1.77 19.37 -0.51
CA LYS A 29 1.68 19.77 0.90
C LYS A 29 3.02 19.73 1.62
N LEU A 30 3.83 18.70 1.37
CA LEU A 30 5.16 18.57 1.97
C LEU A 30 6.13 19.62 1.42
N GLN A 31 6.07 19.90 0.11
CA GLN A 31 6.88 20.96 -0.51
C GLN A 31 6.54 22.34 0.07
N MET A 32 5.24 22.64 0.28
CA MET A 32 4.80 23.87 0.95
C MET A 32 5.30 23.98 2.40
N ALA A 33 5.57 22.85 3.05
CA ALA A 33 6.15 22.79 4.40
C ALA A 33 7.69 22.79 4.41
N GLY A 34 8.35 22.98 3.26
CA GLY A 34 9.81 22.97 3.13
C GLY A 34 10.43 21.57 3.16
N VAL A 35 9.63 20.51 3.02
CA VAL A 35 10.11 19.12 2.94
C VAL A 35 10.28 18.74 1.47
N ASN A 36 11.50 18.34 1.10
CA ASN A 36 11.83 17.96 -0.28
C ASN A 36 11.27 16.56 -0.63
N ALA A 37 9.96 16.46 -0.83
CA ALA A 37 9.26 15.22 -1.07
C ALA A 37 9.34 14.72 -2.52
N VAL A 38 9.49 13.40 -2.70
CA VAL A 38 9.44 12.71 -4.00
C VAL A 38 8.35 11.64 -3.97
N GLY A 39 7.36 11.78 -4.86
CA GLY A 39 6.21 10.89 -4.91
C GLY A 39 6.39 9.75 -5.91
N LEU A 40 6.33 8.51 -5.42
CA LEU A 40 6.57 7.28 -6.19
C LEU A 40 5.48 6.24 -5.89
N SER A 41 5.16 5.44 -6.89
CA SER A 41 4.38 4.22 -6.73
C SER A 41 5.28 3.02 -6.46
N GLY A 42 4.69 1.88 -6.08
CA GLY A 42 5.40 0.61 -6.01
C GLY A 42 5.90 0.08 -7.37
N LEU A 43 5.36 0.56 -8.48
CA LEU A 43 5.84 0.25 -9.83
C LEU A 43 7.18 0.91 -10.13
N ASP A 44 7.38 2.13 -9.64
CA ASP A 44 8.58 2.92 -9.92
C ASP A 44 9.82 2.21 -9.34
N GLY A 45 10.76 1.83 -10.20
CA GLY A 45 11.94 1.07 -9.80
C GLY A 45 11.62 -0.26 -9.09
N ARG A 46 10.41 -0.79 -9.24
CA ARG A 46 9.93 -2.00 -8.55
C ARG A 46 10.02 -1.88 -7.02
N ILE A 47 9.68 -0.70 -6.47
CA ILE A 47 9.70 -0.45 -5.01
C ILE A 47 8.87 -1.48 -4.25
N PHE A 48 7.67 -1.80 -4.72
CA PHE A 48 6.85 -2.88 -4.18
C PHE A 48 6.78 -3.99 -5.20
N GLU A 49 7.48 -5.09 -4.94
CA GLU A 49 7.49 -6.25 -5.84
C GLU A 49 6.84 -7.46 -5.17
N GLY A 50 6.06 -8.22 -5.93
CA GLY A 50 5.61 -9.52 -5.50
C GLY A 50 4.78 -10.26 -6.54
N VAL A 51 3.85 -11.09 -6.10
CA VAL A 51 3.18 -12.06 -6.96
C VAL A 51 1.72 -11.68 -7.16
N ARG A 52 1.27 -11.72 -8.42
CA ARG A 52 -0.14 -11.59 -8.77
C ARG A 52 -0.90 -12.88 -8.44
N LYS A 53 -2.12 -12.75 -7.91
CA LYS A 53 -2.99 -13.90 -7.68
C LYS A 53 -3.66 -14.31 -8.99
N ASP A 54 -3.07 -15.27 -9.72
CA ASP A 54 -3.56 -15.73 -11.03
C ASP A 54 -5.01 -16.28 -10.99
N THR A 55 -5.45 -16.78 -9.84
CA THR A 55 -6.83 -17.24 -9.64
C THR A 55 -7.35 -16.84 -8.27
N LEU A 56 -8.50 -16.17 -8.26
CA LEU A 56 -9.26 -15.89 -7.05
C LEU A 56 -10.51 -16.77 -7.03
N ARG A 57 -10.56 -17.67 -6.04
CA ARG A 57 -11.76 -18.45 -5.74
C ARG A 57 -12.71 -17.58 -4.92
N VAL A 58 -13.74 -17.05 -5.56
CA VAL A 58 -14.77 -16.25 -4.90
C VAL A 58 -16.06 -17.06 -4.75
N ARG A 59 -16.87 -16.70 -3.76
CA ARG A 59 -18.22 -17.24 -3.61
C ARG A 59 -19.22 -16.13 -3.93
N ILE A 60 -19.93 -16.25 -5.04
CA ILE A 60 -20.98 -15.33 -5.47
C ILE A 60 -22.27 -16.14 -5.49
N ASP A 61 -23.29 -15.66 -4.78
CA ASP A 61 -24.61 -16.31 -4.67
C ASP A 61 -24.53 -17.82 -4.30
N GLY A 62 -23.66 -18.14 -3.34
CA GLY A 62 -23.46 -19.51 -2.86
C GLY A 62 -22.61 -20.42 -3.75
N LYS A 63 -22.32 -20.03 -5.01
CA LYS A 63 -21.51 -20.79 -5.98
C LYS A 63 -20.03 -20.39 -5.91
N ARG A 64 -19.13 -21.37 -6.01
CA ARG A 64 -17.69 -21.11 -6.15
C ARG A 64 -17.38 -20.74 -7.59
N MET A 65 -16.81 -19.57 -7.80
CA MET A 65 -16.34 -19.09 -9.10
C MET A 65 -14.83 -18.86 -9.04
N VAL A 66 -14.16 -19.03 -10.18
CA VAL A 66 -12.74 -18.71 -10.33
C VAL A 66 -12.64 -17.45 -11.18
N LEU A 67 -12.21 -16.35 -10.57
CA LEU A 67 -11.85 -15.12 -11.29
C LEU A 67 -10.38 -15.20 -11.70
N ARG A 68 -10.11 -14.86 -12.96
CA ARG A 68 -8.74 -14.82 -13.55
C ARG A 68 -8.30 -13.42 -13.94
N ASP A 69 -9.21 -12.45 -13.88
CA ASP A 69 -9.03 -11.08 -14.33
C ASP A 69 -8.80 -10.08 -13.19
N ASP A 70 -8.42 -10.58 -12.01
CA ASP A 70 -8.09 -9.74 -10.88
C ASP A 70 -6.61 -9.39 -10.89
N TRP A 71 -6.31 -8.10 -10.83
CA TRP A 71 -4.97 -7.54 -10.83
C TRP A 71 -4.55 -7.21 -9.39
N THR A 72 -4.79 -8.13 -8.46
CA THR A 72 -4.39 -8.00 -7.05
C THR A 72 -3.26 -8.96 -6.74
N GLY A 73 -2.32 -8.55 -5.89
CA GLY A 73 -1.21 -9.37 -5.45
C GLY A 73 -0.79 -9.13 -4.01
N THR A 74 0.40 -9.61 -3.68
CA THR A 74 1.08 -9.36 -2.40
C THR A 74 2.39 -8.64 -2.63
N VAL A 75 2.82 -7.84 -1.65
CA VAL A 75 4.19 -7.32 -1.61
C VAL A 75 5.06 -8.34 -0.88
N GLU A 76 6.14 -8.77 -1.53
CA GLU A 76 7.09 -9.76 -1.01
C GLU A 76 8.49 -9.18 -0.89
N ARG A 77 8.83 -8.19 -1.72
CA ARG A 77 10.13 -7.51 -1.70
C ARG A 77 9.94 -6.00 -1.76
N ILE A 78 10.85 -5.30 -1.09
CA ILE A 78 10.97 -3.85 -1.11
C ILE A 78 12.30 -3.49 -1.75
N ASN A 79 12.29 -2.61 -2.75
CA ASN A 79 13.55 -2.07 -3.29
C ASN A 79 14.14 -1.02 -2.33
N THR A 80 14.81 -1.50 -1.30
CA THR A 80 15.47 -0.64 -0.31
C THR A 80 16.64 0.13 -0.90
N HIS A 81 17.26 -0.33 -1.99
CA HIS A 81 18.36 0.36 -2.64
C HIS A 81 17.92 1.71 -3.21
N LEU A 82 16.83 1.73 -3.99
CA LEU A 82 16.29 2.98 -4.55
C LEU A 82 15.85 3.93 -3.43
N LEU A 83 15.16 3.41 -2.42
CA LEU A 83 14.68 4.23 -1.31
C LEU A 83 15.84 4.81 -0.50
N ARG A 84 16.90 4.05 -0.24
CA ARG A 84 18.13 4.56 0.41
C ARG A 84 18.82 5.62 -0.43
N LEU A 85 18.95 5.42 -1.74
CA LEU A 85 19.52 6.41 -2.64
C LEU A 85 18.80 7.76 -2.54
N LEU A 86 17.46 7.74 -2.50
CA LEU A 86 16.66 8.97 -2.36
C LEU A 86 16.83 9.62 -0.98
N LEU A 87 16.79 8.81 0.09
CA LEU A 87 17.00 9.29 1.45
C LEU A 87 18.40 9.90 1.64
N ASP A 88 19.44 9.24 1.15
CA ASP A 88 20.83 9.69 1.20
C ASP A 88 21.04 11.00 0.42
N ALA A 89 20.27 11.20 -0.65
CA ALA A 89 20.24 12.44 -1.41
C ALA A 89 19.35 13.54 -0.80
N GLY A 90 18.77 13.31 0.39
CA GLY A 90 17.97 14.31 1.12
C GLY A 90 16.53 14.45 0.65
N TYR A 91 16.00 13.48 -0.09
CA TYR A 91 14.58 13.45 -0.46
C TYR A 91 13.74 12.72 0.60
N PHE A 92 12.46 13.10 0.68
CA PHE A 92 11.45 12.42 1.50
C PHE A 92 10.53 11.56 0.60
N PRO A 93 10.66 10.22 0.58
CA PRO A 93 9.83 9.37 -0.28
C PRO A 93 8.36 9.33 0.18
N VAL A 94 7.44 9.63 -0.73
CA VAL A 94 5.99 9.48 -0.54
C VAL A 94 5.52 8.33 -1.42
N LEU A 95 5.30 7.17 -0.79
CA LEU A 95 5.02 5.92 -1.49
C LEU A 95 3.52 5.63 -1.57
N THR A 96 3.10 5.00 -2.66
CA THR A 96 1.69 4.58 -2.88
C THR A 96 1.63 3.28 -3.68
N PRO A 97 0.58 2.43 -3.52
CA PRO A 97 0.28 1.39 -4.49
C PRO A 97 -0.02 1.99 -5.88
N PRO A 98 0.01 1.20 -6.98
CA PRO A 98 0.16 -0.25 -7.05
C PRO A 98 1.62 -0.73 -6.92
N GLY A 99 1.83 -2.04 -6.85
CA GLY A 99 3.13 -2.69 -6.96
C GLY A 99 3.39 -3.29 -8.34
N ALA A 100 4.59 -3.83 -8.54
CA ALA A 100 4.98 -4.60 -9.72
C ALA A 100 4.92 -6.11 -9.44
N SER A 101 4.29 -6.86 -10.34
CA SER A 101 4.38 -8.32 -10.31
C SER A 101 5.77 -8.80 -10.74
N ASP A 102 6.06 -10.08 -10.52
CA ASP A 102 7.20 -10.81 -11.08
C ASP A 102 7.36 -10.64 -12.60
N LYS A 103 6.24 -10.44 -13.33
CA LYS A 103 6.21 -10.17 -14.77
C LYS A 103 6.25 -8.69 -15.14
N GLY A 104 6.32 -7.79 -14.15
CA GLY A 104 6.29 -6.34 -14.35
C GLY A 104 4.90 -5.76 -14.59
N GLU A 105 3.85 -6.52 -14.30
CA GLU A 105 2.48 -6.03 -14.37
C GLU A 105 2.15 -5.17 -13.14
N ALA A 106 1.37 -4.11 -13.33
CA ALA A 106 0.77 -3.37 -12.22
C ALA A 106 -0.20 -4.27 -11.44
N ILE A 107 -0.04 -4.32 -10.13
CA ILE A 107 -0.92 -5.06 -9.22
C ILE A 107 -1.37 -4.18 -8.06
N ASN A 108 -2.67 -4.16 -7.79
CA ASN A 108 -3.21 -3.63 -6.56
C ASN A 108 -2.66 -4.43 -5.37
N VAL A 109 -2.16 -3.73 -4.37
CA VAL A 109 -1.58 -4.29 -3.16
C VAL A 109 -2.14 -3.57 -1.94
N ASP A 110 -2.22 -4.30 -0.84
CA ASP A 110 -2.63 -3.75 0.44
C ASP A 110 -1.57 -2.76 0.96
N GLY A 111 -2.00 -1.51 1.22
CA GLY A 111 -1.13 -0.42 1.66
C GLY A 111 -0.56 -0.63 3.07
N ASP A 112 -1.34 -1.19 3.99
CA ASP A 112 -0.89 -1.48 5.35
C ASP A 112 0.18 -2.57 5.31
N ARG A 113 -0.03 -3.59 4.47
CA ARG A 113 0.97 -4.63 4.25
C ARG A 113 2.23 -4.10 3.56
N ALA A 114 2.08 -3.21 2.58
CA ALA A 114 3.22 -2.56 1.94
C ALA A 114 4.05 -1.73 2.94
N ALA A 115 3.38 -0.97 3.81
CA ALA A 115 4.03 -0.21 4.87
C ALA A 115 4.73 -1.12 5.90
N ALA A 116 4.09 -2.21 6.33
CA ALA A 116 4.69 -3.20 7.22
C ALA A 116 5.92 -3.87 6.61
N MET A 117 5.86 -4.24 5.32
CA MET A 117 7.01 -4.80 4.60
C MET A 117 8.16 -3.80 4.47
N ALA A 118 7.86 -2.52 4.18
CA ALA A 118 8.87 -1.46 4.15
C ALA A 118 9.51 -1.25 5.52
N ALA A 119 8.70 -1.17 6.59
CA ALA A 119 9.20 -1.04 7.96
C ALA A 119 10.10 -2.22 8.34
N ALA A 120 9.71 -3.45 8.02
CA ALA A 120 10.53 -4.64 8.25
C ALA A 120 11.84 -4.60 7.44
N ALA A 121 11.79 -4.21 6.16
CA ALA A 121 12.96 -4.14 5.29
C ALA A 121 13.97 -3.07 5.73
N PHE A 122 13.50 -1.99 6.35
CA PHE A 122 14.34 -0.94 6.93
C PHE A 122 14.69 -1.18 8.41
N GLN A 123 14.18 -2.24 9.04
CA GLN A 123 14.26 -2.45 10.48
C GLN A 123 13.85 -1.19 11.26
N ALA A 124 12.74 -0.58 10.84
CA ALA A 124 12.25 0.67 11.40
C ALA A 124 11.99 0.52 12.90
N GLU A 125 12.34 1.56 13.65
CA GLU A 125 12.07 1.63 15.10
C GLU A 125 10.57 1.58 15.41
N ALA A 126 9.75 2.17 14.53
CA ALA A 126 8.31 2.19 14.64
C ALA A 126 7.62 2.16 13.27
N LEU A 127 6.41 1.57 13.24
CA LEU A 127 5.43 1.71 12.17
C LEU A 127 4.19 2.39 12.75
N VAL A 128 3.79 3.52 12.16
CA VAL A 128 2.60 4.26 12.57
C VAL A 128 1.53 4.14 11.48
N ILE A 129 0.37 3.60 11.84
CA ILE A 129 -0.80 3.52 10.95
C ILE A 129 -1.82 4.55 11.45
N LEU A 130 -2.13 5.53 10.60
CA LEU A 130 -3.13 6.56 10.90
C LEU A 130 -4.47 6.18 10.30
N SER A 131 -5.53 6.27 11.11
CA SER A 131 -6.91 5.98 10.72
C SER A 131 -7.86 6.99 11.34
N ASN A 132 -9.14 6.90 11.02
CA ASN A 132 -10.21 7.77 11.55
C ASN A 132 -10.79 7.27 12.89
N VAL A 133 -10.06 6.41 13.59
CA VAL A 133 -10.38 5.91 14.93
C VAL A 133 -9.17 6.16 15.85
N PRO A 134 -9.36 6.31 17.18
CA PRO A 134 -8.27 6.63 18.10
C PRO A 134 -7.23 5.50 18.26
N GLY A 135 -7.53 4.29 17.82
CA GLY A 135 -6.65 3.12 17.87
C GLY A 135 -7.44 1.82 17.78
N LEU A 136 -6.87 0.74 18.32
CA LEU A 136 -7.59 -0.53 18.41
C LEU A 136 -8.61 -0.48 19.56
N LEU A 137 -9.88 -0.71 19.24
CA LEU A 137 -10.96 -0.75 20.22
C LEU A 137 -11.33 -2.20 20.53
N ARG A 138 -11.55 -2.52 21.81
CA ARG A 138 -12.05 -3.85 22.19
C ARG A 138 -13.46 -4.08 21.63
N ASN A 139 -14.31 -3.05 21.70
CA ASN A 139 -15.69 -3.09 21.23
C ASN A 139 -15.96 -1.89 20.31
N PHE A 140 -15.79 -2.05 18.99
CA PHE A 140 -16.15 -0.99 18.04
C PHE A 140 -17.68 -0.76 18.03
N PRO A 141 -18.20 0.49 18.06
CA PRO A 141 -17.49 1.77 17.95
C PRO A 141 -17.21 2.50 19.28
N ASP A 142 -17.26 1.82 20.42
CA ASP A 142 -17.07 2.46 21.74
C ASP A 142 -15.60 2.85 22.00
N GLU A 143 -15.29 4.14 21.84
CA GLU A 143 -13.94 4.70 22.02
C GLU A 143 -13.41 4.58 23.45
N SER A 144 -14.28 4.41 24.46
CA SER A 144 -13.85 4.17 25.84
C SER A 144 -13.12 2.84 26.00
N THR A 145 -13.24 1.94 25.02
CA THR A 145 -12.63 0.61 25.01
C THR A 145 -11.26 0.55 24.30
N LEU A 146 -10.59 1.70 24.16
CA LEU A 146 -9.26 1.81 23.56
C LEU A 146 -8.24 0.90 24.25
N ILE A 147 -7.61 0.03 23.46
CA ILE A 147 -6.47 -0.79 23.86
C ILE A 147 -5.21 0.03 23.63
N ARG A 148 -4.56 0.47 24.72
CA ARG A 148 -3.35 1.31 24.64
C ARG A 148 -2.08 0.54 24.29
N GLU A 149 -2.03 -0.73 24.68
CA GLU A 149 -0.87 -1.58 24.49
C GLU A 149 -1.31 -3.02 24.27
N ILE A 150 -0.64 -3.69 23.32
CA ILE A 150 -0.72 -5.14 23.13
C ILE A 150 0.69 -5.65 23.36
N PRO A 151 0.97 -6.33 24.49
CA PRO A 151 2.30 -6.86 24.75
C PRO A 151 2.70 -7.88 23.67
N LYS A 152 4.01 -7.96 23.41
CA LYS A 152 4.60 -8.92 22.47
C LYS A 152 4.44 -10.37 22.93
#